data_AF-A0AA85JGL3-F1
#
_entry.id   AF-A0AA85JGL3-F1
#
_cell.length_a   1.000
_cell.length_b   1.000
_cell.length_c   1.000
_cell.angle_alpha   90.00
_cell.angle_beta   90.00
_cell.angle_gamma   90.00
#
_symmetry.space_group_name_H-M   'P 1'
#
loop_
_entity.id
_entity.type
_entity.pdbx_description
1 polymer ?
#
loop_
_entity_poly.entity_id
_entity_poly.type
_entity_poly.pdbx_seq_one_letter_code
_entity_poly.pdbx_strand_id
1 'polypeptide(L)'
;MPAKGVLLEDNRDILKIFSDKSNFPLTVKLGRPRLRPNDRIHLASMFHPLHSMARLLSPIPDTKCNFVGPAVSDKKTPRVWNSGIQTLETECCRVHCLETHTGVKFLLVTDVKLPMASREALRRVYEAYTDFVLKNPFYAPNQPFNYEFFTNQIKTICDQVEKGMYVLN
;
A
#
# COMPACT_ATOMS: atom_id res chain seq x y z
N MET A 1 -16.73 16.86 -23.63
CA MET A 1 -15.68 17.66 -22.96
C MET A 1 -15.35 16.97 -21.65
N PRO A 2 -14.07 16.85 -21.26
CA PRO A 2 -13.72 16.24 -19.98
C PRO A 2 -14.07 17.18 -18.82
N ALA A 3 -14.43 16.59 -17.69
CA ALA A 3 -14.69 17.32 -16.45
C ALA A 3 -13.39 17.48 -15.64
N LYS A 4 -13.17 18.67 -15.09
CA LYS A 4 -12.13 18.97 -14.10
C LYS A 4 -12.79 19.21 -12.74
N GLY A 5 -13.04 18.11 -12.02
CA GLY A 5 -13.78 18.17 -10.75
C GLY A 5 -15.27 18.45 -11.01
N VAL A 6 -15.78 19.55 -10.47
CA VAL A 6 -17.18 19.98 -10.63
C VAL A 6 -17.41 20.89 -11.85
N LEU A 7 -16.33 21.30 -12.52
CA LEU A 7 -16.37 22.20 -13.67
C LEU A 7 -16.02 21.45 -14.97
N LEU A 8 -16.54 21.93 -16.10
CA LEU A 8 -16.05 21.60 -17.42
C LEU A 8 -14.77 22.40 -17.76
N GLU A 9 -14.07 22.04 -18.84
CA GLU A 9 -12.88 22.78 -19.31
C GLU A 9 -13.15 24.25 -19.67
N ASP A 10 -14.39 24.59 -19.97
CA ASP A 10 -14.84 25.96 -20.27
C ASP A 10 -15.26 26.75 -19.01
N ASN A 11 -14.95 26.23 -17.81
CA ASN A 11 -15.32 26.78 -16.50
C ASN A 11 -16.84 26.84 -16.24
N ARG A 12 -17.67 26.18 -17.04
CA ARG A 12 -19.08 26.02 -16.71
C ARG A 12 -19.26 24.95 -15.64
N ASP A 13 -20.19 25.20 -14.74
CA ASP A 13 -20.56 24.27 -13.69
C ASP A 13 -21.39 23.13 -14.27
N ILE A 14 -20.93 21.89 -14.06
CA ILE A 14 -21.58 20.68 -14.57
C ILE A 14 -23.01 20.56 -14.02
N LEU A 15 -23.23 20.93 -12.76
CA LEU A 15 -24.56 20.82 -12.14
C LEU A 15 -25.55 21.83 -12.72
N LYS A 16 -25.07 23.01 -13.13
CA LYS A 16 -25.91 24.01 -13.81
C LYS A 16 -26.32 23.54 -15.20
N ILE A 17 -25.38 22.95 -15.94
CA ILE A 17 -25.65 22.40 -17.28
C ILE A 17 -26.71 21.29 -17.23
N PHE A 18 -26.65 20.43 -16.21
CA PHE A 18 -27.67 19.40 -16.00
C PHE A 18 -29.04 19.94 -15.58
N SER A 19 -29.08 21.11 -14.94
CA SER A 19 -30.33 21.75 -14.53
C SER A 19 -31.11 22.32 -15.72
N ASP A 20 -30.40 22.79 -16.76
CA ASP A 20 -31.00 23.42 -17.93
C ASP A 20 -31.50 22.38 -18.94
N LYS A 21 -32.84 22.26 -19.05
CA LYS A 21 -33.50 21.31 -19.97
C LYS A 21 -33.16 21.52 -21.44
N SER A 22 -32.77 22.74 -21.84
CA SER A 22 -32.37 23.06 -23.22
C SER A 22 -31.07 22.37 -23.65
N ASN A 23 -30.26 21.91 -22.71
CA ASN A 23 -28.98 21.25 -23.00
C ASN A 23 -29.14 19.78 -23.41
N PHE A 24 -30.34 19.20 -23.30
CA PHE A 24 -30.58 17.80 -23.64
C PHE A 24 -30.84 17.60 -25.14
N PRO A 25 -30.36 16.49 -25.74
CA PRO A 25 -29.73 15.32 -25.09
C PRO A 25 -28.22 15.48 -24.84
N LEU A 26 -27.77 15.12 -23.62
CA LEU A 26 -26.35 15.12 -23.24
C LEU A 26 -25.77 13.70 -23.25
N THR A 27 -24.54 13.56 -23.75
CA THR A 27 -23.77 12.31 -23.63
C THR A 27 -22.78 12.42 -22.47
N VAL A 28 -22.96 11.59 -21.44
CA VAL A 28 -22.12 11.58 -20.23
C VAL A 28 -21.27 10.32 -20.19
N LYS A 29 -19.96 10.48 -19.94
CA LYS A 29 -19.04 9.36 -19.70
C LYS A 29 -18.70 9.30 -18.22
N LEU A 30 -19.13 8.23 -17.56
CA LEU A 30 -18.81 7.95 -16.16
C LEU A 30 -17.60 7.02 -16.07
N GLY A 31 -16.84 7.13 -14.99
CA GLY A 31 -15.68 6.30 -14.74
C GLY A 31 -15.29 6.31 -13.27
N ARG A 32 -14.41 5.38 -12.87
CA ARG A 32 -13.88 5.35 -11.50
C ARG A 32 -13.02 6.60 -11.25
N PRO A 33 -13.24 7.34 -10.16
CA PRO A 33 -12.40 8.49 -9.85
C PRO A 33 -10.96 8.04 -9.61
N ARG A 34 -9.99 8.82 -10.10
CA ARG A 34 -8.57 8.57 -9.84
C ARG A 34 -8.24 8.98 -8.41
N LEU A 35 -7.49 8.13 -7.72
CA LEU A 35 -7.06 8.38 -6.36
C LEU A 35 -6.02 9.52 -6.33
N ARG A 36 -6.34 10.63 -5.65
CA ARG A 36 -5.45 11.80 -5.55
C ARG A 36 -4.34 11.53 -4.52
N PRO A 37 -3.22 12.27 -4.55
CA PRO A 37 -2.13 12.11 -3.58
C PRO A 37 -2.61 12.19 -2.12
N ASN A 38 -3.48 13.15 -1.79
CA ASN A 38 -4.04 13.28 -0.45
C ASN A 38 -4.89 12.08 -0.06
N ASP A 39 -5.66 11.50 -1.00
CA ASP A 39 -6.48 10.32 -0.72
C ASP A 39 -5.57 9.12 -0.37
N ARG A 40 -4.40 8.99 -1.03
CA ARG A 40 -3.40 7.97 -0.69
C ARG A 40 -2.85 8.15 0.72
N ILE A 41 -2.58 9.39 1.12
CA ILE A 41 -2.13 9.71 2.49
C ILE A 41 -3.21 9.31 3.51
N HIS A 42 -4.47 9.66 3.27
CA HIS A 42 -5.57 9.28 4.15
C HIS A 42 -5.68 7.75 4.28
N LEU A 43 -5.64 7.01 3.16
CA LEU A 43 -5.68 5.54 3.17
C LEU A 43 -4.52 4.93 3.97
N ALA A 44 -3.30 5.42 3.76
CA ALA A 44 -2.13 4.96 4.51
C ALA A 44 -2.25 5.26 6.02
N SER A 45 -2.72 6.46 6.37
CA SER A 45 -2.95 6.88 7.75
C SER A 45 -4.05 6.09 8.45
N MET A 46 -5.09 5.65 7.73
CA MET A 46 -6.11 4.75 8.29
C MET A 46 -5.61 3.32 8.48
N PHE A 47 -4.76 2.85 7.56
CA PHE A 47 -4.18 1.50 7.67
C PHE A 47 -3.26 1.36 8.89
N HIS A 48 -2.51 2.41 9.22
CA HIS A 48 -1.55 2.37 10.34
C HIS A 48 -2.16 1.94 11.70
N PRO A 49 -3.23 2.59 12.22
CA PRO A 49 -3.86 2.16 13.46
C PRO A 49 -4.56 0.80 13.31
N LEU A 50 -5.19 0.49 12.17
CA LEU A 50 -5.79 -0.83 11.93
C LEU A 50 -4.76 -1.95 12.08
N HIS A 51 -3.57 -1.75 11.53
CA HIS A 51 -2.47 -2.69 11.62
C HIS A 51 -2.01 -2.91 13.07
N SER A 52 -1.90 -1.84 13.85
CA SER A 52 -1.55 -1.90 15.27
C SER A 52 -2.66 -2.52 16.12
N MET A 53 -3.92 -2.22 15.84
CA MET A 53 -5.08 -2.81 16.53
C MET A 53 -5.18 -4.32 16.27
N ALA A 54 -4.92 -4.76 15.04
CA ALA A 54 -4.88 -6.19 14.72
C ALA A 54 -3.82 -6.93 15.54
N ARG A 55 -2.72 -6.27 15.91
CA ARG A 55 -1.77 -6.83 16.87
C ARG A 55 -2.42 -6.98 18.24
N LEU A 56 -2.97 -5.90 18.78
CA LEU A 56 -3.56 -5.90 20.13
C LEU A 56 -4.71 -6.91 20.28
N LEU A 57 -5.51 -7.10 19.23
CA LEU A 57 -6.66 -8.02 19.22
C LEU A 57 -6.28 -9.45 18.86
N SER A 58 -5.01 -9.73 18.52
CA SER A 58 -4.57 -11.07 18.19
C SER A 58 -4.73 -11.99 19.40
N PRO A 59 -5.34 -13.17 19.25
CA PRO A 59 -5.45 -14.15 20.33
C PRO A 59 -4.11 -14.80 20.67
N ILE A 60 -3.09 -14.61 19.82
CA ILE A 60 -1.75 -15.15 20.03
C ILE A 60 -0.95 -14.13 20.84
N PRO A 61 -0.56 -14.46 22.09
CA PRO A 61 0.21 -13.56 22.92
C PRO A 61 1.61 -13.36 22.31
N ASP A 62 2.07 -12.10 22.27
CA ASP A 62 3.46 -11.81 21.94
C ASP A 62 4.37 -12.46 22.98
N THR A 63 5.14 -13.46 22.57
CA THR A 63 6.29 -13.91 23.34
C THR A 63 7.24 -12.73 23.46
N LYS A 64 7.27 -12.05 24.63
CA LYS A 64 8.19 -10.95 24.91
C LYS A 64 9.61 -11.43 24.64
N CYS A 65 10.17 -11.07 23.49
CA CYS A 65 11.60 -11.16 23.28
C CYS A 65 12.24 -10.00 24.05
N ASN A 66 12.48 -10.20 25.34
CA ASN A 66 13.50 -9.38 26.00
C ASN A 66 14.83 -9.74 25.29
N PHE A 67 15.32 -8.84 24.43
CA PHE A 67 16.67 -8.92 23.84
C PHE A 67 17.76 -8.85 24.93
N VAL A 68 17.39 -8.45 26.15
CA VAL A 68 18.26 -8.27 27.32
C VAL A 68 17.63 -8.99 28.52
N GLY A 69 17.63 -10.32 28.51
CA GLY A 69 17.24 -11.14 29.66
C GLY A 69 18.07 -12.42 29.66
N PRO A 70 18.56 -12.90 30.82
CA PRO A 70 19.42 -14.06 30.88
C PRO A 70 18.66 -15.28 30.36
N ALA A 71 19.34 -16.05 29.51
CA ALA A 71 18.85 -17.30 28.94
C ALA A 71 18.61 -18.33 30.06
N VAL A 72 17.42 -18.32 30.66
CA VAL A 72 16.97 -19.39 31.54
C VAL A 72 15.94 -20.21 30.78
N SER A 73 16.46 -21.29 30.20
CA SER A 73 15.82 -22.58 29.96
C SER A 73 14.29 -22.63 29.99
N ASP A 74 13.66 -22.64 28.81
CA ASP A 74 12.73 -23.72 28.51
C ASP A 74 12.64 -24.00 27.02
N LYS A 75 12.69 -25.28 26.65
CA LYS A 75 12.72 -25.76 25.26
C LYS A 75 11.29 -25.77 24.71
N LYS A 76 11.09 -25.25 23.48
CA LYS A 76 9.89 -25.39 22.60
C LYS A 76 8.70 -24.43 22.79
N THR A 77 8.87 -23.17 23.18
CA THR A 77 7.86 -22.16 22.81
C THR A 77 8.26 -21.53 21.46
N PRO A 78 7.45 -21.69 20.38
CA PRO A 78 7.72 -20.97 19.14
C PRO A 78 7.66 -19.47 19.48
N ARG A 79 8.71 -18.71 19.15
CA ARG A 79 8.65 -17.25 19.21
C ARG A 79 7.65 -16.81 18.17
N VAL A 80 6.42 -16.53 18.58
CA VAL A 80 5.42 -15.96 17.68
C VAL A 80 5.50 -14.45 17.85
N TRP A 81 5.95 -13.78 16.79
CA TRP A 81 5.90 -12.34 16.68
C TRP A 81 4.58 -11.95 16.04
N ASN A 82 3.80 -11.13 16.71
CA ASN A 82 2.57 -10.63 16.16
C ASN A 82 2.84 -9.63 15.03
N SER A 83 2.71 -10.09 13.79
CA SER A 83 3.03 -9.29 12.62
C SER A 83 2.04 -8.16 12.33
N GLY A 84 0.87 -8.13 12.98
CA GLY A 84 -0.24 -7.25 12.59
C GLY A 84 -0.91 -7.74 11.32
N ILE A 85 -1.58 -6.85 10.59
CA ILE A 85 -2.26 -7.19 9.34
C ILE A 85 -1.21 -7.57 8.30
N GLN A 86 -1.21 -8.83 7.89
CA GLN A 86 -0.39 -9.28 6.77
C GLN A 86 -1.14 -9.07 5.45
N THR A 87 -2.38 -9.51 5.36
CA THR A 87 -3.16 -9.41 4.13
C THR A 87 -4.61 -9.09 4.45
N LEU A 88 -5.19 -8.16 3.71
CA LEU A 88 -6.60 -7.79 3.76
C LEU A 88 -7.21 -8.10 2.40
N GLU A 89 -8.15 -9.03 2.36
CA GLU A 89 -8.83 -9.46 1.14
C GLU A 89 -10.24 -8.88 1.08
N THR A 90 -10.61 -8.40 -0.09
CA THR A 90 -11.95 -7.91 -0.43
C THR A 90 -12.40 -8.57 -1.72
N GLU A 91 -13.64 -8.36 -2.14
CA GLU A 91 -14.15 -8.92 -3.40
C GLU A 91 -13.43 -8.39 -4.66
N CYS A 92 -12.90 -7.17 -4.60
CA CYS A 92 -12.30 -6.49 -5.76
C CYS A 92 -10.77 -6.47 -5.73
N CYS A 93 -10.15 -6.50 -4.55
CA CYS A 93 -8.71 -6.40 -4.41
C CYS A 93 -8.19 -7.08 -3.14
N ARG A 94 -6.88 -7.32 -3.14
CA ARG A 94 -6.13 -7.81 -1.99
C ARG A 94 -5.00 -6.85 -1.65
N VAL A 95 -4.92 -6.44 -0.39
CA VAL A 95 -3.88 -5.54 0.14
C VAL A 95 -2.92 -6.35 0.98
N HIS A 96 -1.68 -6.49 0.52
CA HIS A 96 -0.60 -7.13 1.26
C HIS A 96 0.24 -6.08 1.99
N CYS A 97 0.68 -6.40 3.20
CA CYS A 97 1.51 -5.56 4.04
C CYS A 97 2.76 -6.30 4.51
N LEU A 98 3.91 -5.65 4.35
CA LEU A 98 5.18 -6.02 4.96
C LEU A 98 5.65 -4.88 5.85
N GLU A 99 5.82 -5.16 7.14
CA GLU A 99 6.47 -4.24 8.08
C GLU A 99 7.91 -4.66 8.34
N THR A 100 8.84 -3.71 8.23
CA THR A 100 10.24 -3.92 8.55
C THR A 100 10.49 -3.82 10.06
N HIS A 101 11.65 -4.29 10.52
CA HIS A 101 12.07 -4.11 11.92
C HIS A 101 12.20 -2.63 12.33
N THR A 102 12.41 -1.73 11.37
CA THR A 102 12.45 -0.28 11.60
C THR A 102 11.05 0.38 11.65
N GLY A 103 9.97 -0.40 11.45
CA GLY A 103 8.59 0.07 11.51
C GLY A 103 8.04 0.62 10.19
N VAL A 104 8.84 0.64 9.12
CA VAL A 104 8.39 1.05 7.77
C VAL A 104 7.46 -0.03 7.22
N LYS A 105 6.31 0.40 6.66
CA LYS A 105 5.31 -0.53 6.10
C LYS A 105 5.21 -0.34 4.59
N PHE A 106 5.37 -1.44 3.86
CA PHE A 106 5.15 -1.52 2.42
C PHE A 106 3.81 -2.16 2.15
N LEU A 107 2.96 -1.46 1.39
CA LEU A 107 1.64 -1.93 1.02
C LEU A 107 1.61 -2.23 -0.49
N LEU A 108 1.18 -3.44 -0.85
CA LEU A 108 0.98 -3.87 -2.23
C LEU A 108 -0.50 -4.17 -2.44
N VAL A 109 -1.14 -3.43 -3.35
CA VAL A 109 -2.53 -3.66 -3.74
C VAL A 109 -2.55 -4.45 -5.04
N THR A 110 -3.24 -5.58 -5.03
CA THR A 110 -3.34 -6.54 -6.15
C THR A 110 -4.80 -6.87 -6.45
N ASP A 111 -5.07 -7.40 -7.65
CA ASP A 111 -6.34 -8.04 -7.95
C ASP A 111 -6.45 -9.36 -7.15
N VAL A 112 -7.66 -9.73 -6.73
CA VAL A 112 -7.95 -10.98 -6.01
C VAL A 112 -7.52 -12.21 -6.81
N LYS A 113 -7.54 -12.11 -8.15
CA LYS A 113 -7.11 -13.16 -9.09
C LYS A 113 -5.62 -13.48 -9.01
N LEU A 114 -4.80 -12.54 -8.54
CA LEU A 114 -3.37 -12.81 -8.39
C LEU A 114 -3.15 -13.76 -7.20
N PRO A 115 -2.17 -14.68 -7.28
CA PRO A 115 -1.85 -15.57 -6.18
C PRO A 115 -1.43 -14.82 -4.90
N MET A 116 -1.72 -15.42 -3.74
CA MET A 116 -1.26 -14.93 -2.43
C MET A 116 0.27 -14.79 -2.36
N ALA A 117 0.99 -15.62 -3.11
CA ALA A 117 2.45 -15.57 -3.24
C ALA A 117 2.99 -14.24 -3.80
N SER A 118 2.15 -13.42 -4.44
CA SER A 118 2.53 -12.08 -4.89
C SER A 118 3.01 -11.16 -3.75
N ARG A 119 2.62 -11.47 -2.51
CA ARG A 119 3.15 -10.85 -1.29
C ARG A 119 4.68 -10.83 -1.24
N GLU A 120 5.35 -11.87 -1.76
CA GLU A 120 6.82 -11.98 -1.71
C GLU A 120 7.52 -10.84 -2.48
N ALA A 121 6.83 -10.19 -3.43
CA ALA A 121 7.35 -9.01 -4.11
C ALA A 121 7.66 -7.86 -3.13
N LEU A 122 6.98 -7.78 -1.99
CA LEU A 122 7.26 -6.78 -0.96
C LEU A 122 8.68 -6.90 -0.39
N ARG A 123 9.27 -8.10 -0.36
CA ARG A 123 10.66 -8.29 0.05
C ARG A 123 11.63 -7.62 -0.92
N ARG A 124 11.37 -7.74 -2.22
CA ARG A 124 12.15 -7.07 -3.26
C ARG A 124 11.96 -5.55 -3.26
N VAL A 125 10.76 -5.09 -2.91
CA VAL A 125 10.51 -3.66 -2.66
C VAL A 125 11.34 -3.17 -1.47
N TYR A 126 11.44 -3.96 -0.40
CA TYR A 126 12.28 -3.64 0.74
C TYR A 126 13.77 -3.60 0.39
N GLU A 127 14.28 -4.58 -0.37
CA GLU A 127 15.65 -4.56 -0.90
C GLU A 127 15.94 -3.30 -1.72
N ALA A 128 15.06 -2.98 -2.68
CA ALA A 128 15.16 -1.76 -3.48
C ALA A 128 15.14 -0.48 -2.62
N TYR A 129 14.32 -0.47 -1.56
CA TYR A 129 14.27 0.64 -0.61
C TYR A 129 15.60 0.79 0.15
N THR A 130 16.19 -0.32 0.61
CA THR A 130 17.49 -0.27 1.29
C THR A 130 18.62 0.22 0.38
N ASP A 131 18.60 -0.16 -0.90
CA ASP A 131 19.67 0.17 -1.84
C ASP A 131 19.56 1.58 -2.42
N PHE A 132 18.37 2.01 -2.84
CA PHE A 132 18.18 3.26 -3.58
C PHE A 132 17.69 4.41 -2.71
N VAL A 133 17.11 4.13 -1.53
CA VAL A 133 16.56 5.16 -0.64
C VAL A 133 17.49 5.35 0.56
N LEU A 134 17.76 4.30 1.34
CA LEU A 134 18.52 4.43 2.59
C LEU A 134 20.00 4.76 2.39
N LYS A 135 20.59 4.39 1.25
CA LYS A 135 21.98 4.75 0.91
C LYS A 135 22.11 6.17 0.37
N ASN A 136 21.01 6.86 0.08
CA ASN A 136 21.06 8.22 -0.44
C ASN A 136 21.33 9.20 0.71
N PRO A 137 22.43 9.98 0.69
CA PRO A 137 22.76 10.92 1.76
C PRO A 137 21.74 12.06 1.91
N PHE A 138 20.89 12.29 0.91
CA PHE A 138 19.82 13.30 0.95
C PHE A 138 18.47 12.73 1.38
N TYR A 139 18.41 11.47 1.82
CA TYR A 139 17.18 10.88 2.31
C TYR A 139 16.81 11.45 3.68
N ALA A 140 15.60 12.00 3.78
CA ALA A 140 15.01 12.45 5.03
C ALA A 140 13.80 11.55 5.37
N PRO A 141 13.80 10.88 6.54
CA PRO A 141 12.64 10.12 7.00
C PRO A 141 11.37 10.99 7.07
N ASN A 142 10.22 10.37 6.83
CA ASN A 142 8.89 11.03 6.84
C ASN A 142 8.70 12.15 5.79
N GLN A 143 9.61 12.31 4.84
CA GLN A 143 9.44 13.18 3.68
C GLN A 143 9.12 12.36 2.43
N PRO A 144 8.25 12.85 1.54
CA PRO A 144 8.05 12.21 0.25
C PRO A 144 9.34 12.30 -0.58
N PHE A 145 9.65 11.23 -1.31
CA PHE A 145 10.79 11.19 -2.23
C PHE A 145 10.35 10.63 -3.58
N ASN A 146 11.10 10.98 -4.63
CA ASN A 146 10.88 10.49 -5.99
C ASN A 146 12.22 10.20 -6.66
N TYR A 147 12.95 9.23 -6.13
CA TYR A 147 14.23 8.82 -6.69
C TYR A 147 13.99 7.92 -7.91
N GLU A 148 14.55 8.32 -9.05
CA GLU A 148 14.31 7.66 -10.33
C GLU A 148 14.69 6.17 -10.32
N PHE A 149 15.85 5.82 -9.77
CA PHE A 149 16.30 4.43 -9.65
C PHE A 149 15.34 3.56 -8.84
N PHE A 150 14.82 4.09 -7.73
CA PHE A 150 13.81 3.39 -6.94
C PHE A 150 12.51 3.22 -7.74
N THR A 151 12.00 4.29 -8.35
CA THR A 151 10.77 4.25 -9.14
C THR A 151 10.87 3.25 -10.31
N ASN A 152 12.01 3.20 -11.01
CA ASN A 152 12.25 2.25 -12.09
C ASN A 152 12.26 0.81 -11.59
N GLN A 153 12.93 0.55 -10.46
CA GLN A 153 12.95 -0.78 -9.85
C GLN A 153 11.56 -1.24 -9.38
N ILE A 154 10.77 -0.34 -8.77
CA ILE A 154 9.38 -0.63 -8.38
C ILE A 154 8.54 -1.00 -9.61
N LYS A 155 8.70 -0.28 -10.73
CA LYS A 155 7.99 -0.59 -11.97
C LYS A 155 8.33 -2.00 -12.46
N THR A 156 9.61 -2.37 -12.47
CA THR A 156 10.05 -3.72 -12.85
C THR A 156 9.48 -4.80 -11.93
N ILE A 157 9.42 -4.56 -10.62
CA ILE A 157 8.82 -5.48 -9.65
C ILE A 157 7.32 -5.66 -9.93
N CYS A 158 6.58 -4.56 -10.16
CA CYS A 158 5.16 -4.62 -10.49
C CYS A 158 4.90 -5.39 -11.79
N ASP A 159 5.69 -5.13 -12.84
CA ASP A 159 5.57 -5.84 -14.12
C ASP A 159 5.81 -7.36 -13.95
N GLN A 160 6.69 -7.76 -13.02
CA GLN A 160 6.95 -9.17 -12.71
C GLN A 160 5.80 -9.80 -11.92
N VAL A 161 5.19 -9.04 -11.00
CA VAL A 161 4.01 -9.47 -10.24
C VAL A 161 2.83 -9.74 -11.17
N GLU A 162 2.61 -8.88 -12.17
CA GLU A 162 1.55 -9.04 -13.17
C GLU A 162 1.78 -10.26 -14.07
N LYS A 163 3.05 -10.59 -14.37
CA LYS A 163 3.42 -11.77 -15.14
C LYS A 163 3.43 -13.08 -14.34
N GLY A 164 3.14 -13.04 -13.04
CA GLY A 164 3.15 -14.23 -12.19
C GLY A 164 4.55 -14.73 -11.80
N MET A 165 5.60 -13.93 -12.04
CA MET A 165 6.98 -14.31 -11.73
C MET A 165 7.35 -13.84 -10.32
N TYR A 166 7.03 -14.66 -9.33
CA TYR A 166 7.41 -14.44 -7.92
C TYR A 166 8.66 -15.28 -7.64
N VAL A 167 9.83 -14.80 -8.09
CA VAL A 167 11.08 -15.57 -7.96
C VAL A 167 11.44 -15.74 -6.48
N LEU A 168 11.36 -16.98 -6.00
CA LEU A 168 11.95 -17.45 -4.76
C LEU A 168 13.42 -17.77 -5.08
N ASN A 169 14.34 -16.91 -4.65
CA ASN A 169 15.75 -17.27 -4.51
C ASN A 169 16.00 -17.72 -3.08
#